data_AF-T0LCB3-F1
#
_entry.id   AF-T0LCB3-F1
#
_cell.length_a   1.000
_cell.length_b   1.000
_cell.length_c   1.000
_cell.angle_alpha   90.00
_cell.angle_beta   90.00
_cell.angle_gamma   90.00
#
_symmetry.space_group_name_H-M   'P 1'
#
loop_
_entity.id
_entity.type
_entity.pdbx_description
1 polymer ?
#
loop_
_entity_poly.entity_id
_entity_poly.type
_entity_poly.pdbx_seq_one_letter_code
_entity_poly.pdbx_strand_id
1 'polypeptide(L)'
;MNKEQELLTILDNIEKAYDPSSPFFKFKYVFYNKTNSQYYKPLDFPDDLWYNSLTKDSSLMPVLLKGKEIEMRRNEQIETSKKLSLSYNFVQDKIDELKLKNEKISSRIYNLVIIYRKIIKSIYNKYRLQSNDCNIIDEINKLNIEIRNDPLQVFCKKVEIVKYLFELKDNLINLLNNINEELYEHEKKLFIYQNINKFI
;
A
#
# COMPACT_ATOMS: atom_id res chain seq x y z
N MET A 1 -31.90 -60.43 39.40
CA MET A 1 -31.73 -60.46 37.93
C MET A 1 -31.85 -59.07 37.30
N ASN A 2 -32.96 -58.32 37.40
CA ASN A 2 -33.07 -57.01 36.71
C ASN A 2 -32.03 -55.95 37.10
N LYS A 3 -31.68 -55.84 38.39
CA LYS A 3 -30.74 -54.80 38.86
C LYS A 3 -29.31 -54.97 38.32
N GLU A 4 -28.86 -56.21 38.11
CA GLU A 4 -27.52 -56.48 37.57
C GLU A 4 -27.46 -56.14 36.07
N GLN A 5 -28.52 -56.45 35.32
CA GLN A 5 -28.65 -56.10 33.90
C GLN A 5 -28.77 -54.58 33.69
N GLU A 6 -29.49 -53.89 34.57
CA GLU A 6 -29.55 -52.42 34.59
C GLU A 6 -28.17 -51.81 34.86
N LEU A 7 -27.43 -52.33 35.84
CA LEU A 7 -26.06 -51.88 36.15
C LEU A 7 -25.10 -52.09 34.98
N LEU A 8 -25.15 -53.26 34.32
CA LEU A 8 -24.32 -53.54 33.13
C LEU A 8 -24.65 -52.60 31.97
N THR A 9 -25.93 -52.27 31.79
CA THR A 9 -26.37 -51.34 30.75
C THR A 9 -25.91 -49.91 31.05
N ILE A 10 -25.94 -49.49 32.32
CA ILE A 10 -25.42 -48.19 32.75
C ILE A 10 -23.91 -48.11 32.51
N LEU A 11 -23.16 -49.17 32.85
CA LEU A 11 -21.72 -49.21 32.63
C LEU A 11 -21.36 -49.17 31.14
N ASP A 12 -22.03 -49.97 30.31
CA ASP A 12 -21.85 -49.96 28.84
C ASP A 12 -22.17 -48.58 28.24
N ASN A 13 -23.22 -47.91 28.72
CA ASN A 13 -23.55 -46.54 28.30
C ASN A 13 -22.49 -45.52 28.74
N ILE A 14 -21.93 -45.66 29.94
CA ILE A 14 -20.84 -44.81 30.41
C ILE A 14 -19.60 -45.03 29.55
N GLU A 15 -19.19 -46.28 29.32
CA GLU A 15 -18.03 -46.58 28.47
C GLU A 15 -18.20 -45.99 27.06
N LYS A 16 -19.38 -46.20 26.46
CA LYS A 16 -19.74 -45.63 25.16
C LYS A 16 -19.81 -44.10 25.15
N ALA A 17 -20.04 -43.44 26.27
CA ALA A 17 -20.05 -41.98 26.35
C ALA A 17 -18.64 -41.37 26.30
N TYR A 18 -17.60 -42.15 26.65
CA TYR A 18 -16.20 -41.70 26.65
C TYR A 18 -15.37 -42.30 25.50
N ASP A 19 -15.93 -43.22 24.70
CA ASP A 19 -15.31 -43.71 23.47
C ASP A 19 -15.61 -42.78 22.26
N PRO A 20 -14.60 -42.16 21.62
CA PRO A 20 -14.80 -41.31 20.43
C PRO A 20 -15.40 -42.03 19.21
N SER A 21 -15.24 -43.35 19.14
CA SER A 21 -15.79 -44.19 18.08
C SER A 21 -17.29 -44.43 18.24
N SER A 22 -17.80 -44.28 19.46
CA SER A 22 -19.20 -44.51 19.79
C SER A 22 -20.11 -43.38 19.30
N PRO A 23 -21.32 -43.70 18.80
CA PRO A 23 -22.32 -42.70 18.48
C PRO A 23 -22.81 -41.93 19.72
N PHE A 24 -22.64 -42.48 20.92
CA PHE A 24 -23.02 -41.85 22.20
C PHE A 24 -21.92 -41.01 22.83
N PHE A 25 -20.80 -40.81 22.14
CA PHE A 25 -19.70 -40.00 22.66
C PHE A 25 -20.18 -38.62 23.12
N LYS A 26 -19.84 -38.26 24.36
CA LYS A 26 -20.38 -37.06 25.03
C LYS A 26 -19.72 -35.76 24.58
N PHE A 27 -18.44 -35.81 24.23
CA PHE A 27 -17.65 -34.60 23.93
C PHE A 27 -17.67 -34.25 22.45
N LYS A 28 -18.87 -33.90 21.97
CA LYS A 28 -19.07 -33.40 20.61
C LYS A 28 -19.44 -31.92 20.66
N TYR A 29 -18.83 -31.13 19.79
CA TYR A 29 -19.03 -29.69 19.76
C TYR A 29 -19.32 -29.23 18.34
N VAL A 30 -20.20 -28.24 18.22
CA VAL A 30 -20.52 -27.64 16.92
C VAL A 30 -19.59 -26.45 16.69
N PHE A 31 -18.89 -26.51 15.56
CA PHE A 31 -18.07 -25.43 15.03
C PHE A 31 -18.71 -24.89 13.76
N TYR A 32 -18.28 -23.71 13.32
CA TYR A 32 -18.78 -23.07 12.10
C TYR A 32 -17.64 -22.88 11.11
N ASN A 33 -17.79 -23.47 9.93
CA ASN A 33 -16.87 -23.29 8.82
C ASN A 33 -17.42 -22.24 7.87
N LYS A 34 -16.55 -21.32 7.43
CA LYS A 34 -16.90 -20.38 6.38
C LYS A 34 -16.95 -21.09 5.03
N THR A 35 -18.08 -20.96 4.32
CA THR A 35 -18.30 -21.53 3.00
C THR A 35 -18.86 -20.48 2.05
N ASN A 36 -18.53 -20.62 0.78
CA ASN A 36 -19.06 -19.78 -0.30
C ASN A 36 -20.11 -20.52 -1.14
N SER A 37 -20.40 -21.78 -0.81
CA SER A 37 -21.35 -22.64 -1.51
C SER A 37 -22.49 -23.07 -0.60
N GLN A 38 -23.62 -23.40 -1.21
CA GLN A 38 -24.73 -24.05 -0.50
C GLN A 38 -24.24 -25.36 0.14
N TYR A 39 -24.75 -25.64 1.33
CA TYR A 39 -24.40 -26.82 2.11
C TYR A 39 -25.66 -27.53 2.58
N TYR A 40 -25.52 -28.83 2.83
CA TYR A 40 -26.58 -29.71 3.31
C TYR A 40 -26.14 -30.44 4.57
N LYS A 41 -27.10 -30.97 5.32
CA LYS A 41 -26.85 -31.73 6.55
C LYS A 41 -25.99 -32.98 6.26
N PRO A 42 -24.84 -33.16 6.93
CA PRO A 42 -24.09 -34.42 6.88
C PRO A 42 -24.88 -35.58 7.49
N LEU A 43 -24.65 -36.81 7.01
CA LEU A 43 -25.39 -38.01 7.45
C LEU A 43 -25.23 -38.31 8.94
N ASP A 44 -24.06 -37.97 9.46
CA ASP A 44 -23.56 -38.22 10.79
C ASP A 44 -23.84 -37.06 11.77
N PHE A 45 -24.57 -36.03 11.31
CA PHE A 45 -25.01 -34.90 12.12
C PHE A 45 -26.46 -35.12 12.63
N PRO A 46 -26.69 -35.24 13.94
CA PRO A 46 -28.03 -35.45 14.49
C PRO A 46 -29.00 -34.31 14.14
N ASP A 47 -30.22 -34.66 13.75
CA ASP A 47 -31.25 -33.73 13.25
C ASP A 47 -31.52 -32.59 14.23
N ASP A 48 -31.80 -32.93 15.49
CA ASP A 48 -32.09 -31.94 16.53
C ASP A 48 -30.94 -30.95 16.70
N LEU A 49 -29.69 -31.43 16.65
CA LEU A 49 -28.52 -30.56 16.77
C LEU A 49 -28.31 -29.74 15.49
N TRP A 50 -28.54 -30.31 14.31
CA TRP A 50 -28.38 -29.62 13.03
C TRP A 50 -29.29 -28.40 12.95
N TYR A 51 -30.59 -28.59 13.14
CA TYR A 51 -31.58 -27.52 13.03
C TYR A 51 -31.38 -26.43 14.09
N ASN A 52 -30.95 -26.79 15.30
CA ASN A 52 -30.60 -25.83 16.35
C ASN A 52 -29.29 -25.08 16.08
N SER A 53 -28.42 -25.63 15.24
CA SER A 53 -27.12 -25.03 14.90
C SER A 53 -27.17 -24.17 13.64
N LEU A 54 -28.31 -24.11 12.93
CA LEU A 54 -28.42 -23.24 11.76
C LEU A 54 -28.42 -21.77 12.21
N THR A 55 -27.52 -21.00 11.61
CA THR A 55 -27.42 -19.56 11.88
C THR A 55 -28.13 -18.77 10.79
N LYS A 56 -28.42 -17.49 11.05
CA LYS A 56 -28.94 -16.57 10.03
C LYS A 56 -27.92 -16.28 8.91
N ASP A 57 -26.62 -16.50 9.18
CA ASP A 57 -25.55 -16.29 8.23
C ASP A 57 -25.37 -17.54 7.35
N SER A 58 -25.75 -17.43 6.07
CA SER A 58 -25.65 -18.53 5.10
C SER A 58 -24.21 -18.87 4.71
N SER A 59 -23.23 -18.06 5.11
CA SER A 59 -21.81 -18.36 4.89
C SER A 59 -21.21 -19.26 5.98
N LEU A 60 -21.94 -19.57 7.05
CA LEU A 60 -21.46 -20.37 8.17
C LEU A 60 -22.13 -21.74 8.18
N MET A 61 -21.38 -22.76 7.77
CA MET A 61 -21.82 -24.15 7.83
C MET A 61 -21.48 -24.75 9.20
N PRO A 62 -22.47 -25.27 9.95
CA PRO A 62 -22.19 -25.98 11.19
C PRO A 62 -21.52 -27.33 10.90
N VAL A 63 -20.52 -27.69 11.70
CA VAL A 63 -19.78 -28.95 11.62
C VAL A 63 -19.64 -29.51 13.03
N LEU A 64 -19.97 -30.78 13.20
CA LEU A 64 -19.83 -31.47 14.46
C LEU A 64 -18.41 -32.05 14.55
N LEU A 65 -17.64 -31.63 15.56
CA LEU A 65 -16.29 -32.15 15.80
C LEU A 65 -16.26 -32.93 17.11
N LYS A 66 -15.50 -34.04 17.12
CA LYS A 66 -15.31 -34.90 18.28
C LYS A 66 -13.87 -35.40 18.43
N GLY A 67 -13.42 -35.49 19.68
CA GLY A 67 -12.13 -36.10 20.04
C GLY A 67 -10.95 -35.52 19.23
N LYS A 68 -10.30 -36.36 18.43
CA LYS A 68 -9.13 -36.00 17.60
C LYS A 68 -9.41 -34.90 16.57
N GLU A 69 -10.65 -34.76 16.11
CA GLU A 69 -11.02 -33.73 15.12
C GLU A 69 -10.86 -32.31 15.70
N ILE A 70 -11.04 -32.16 17.02
CA ILE A 70 -10.84 -30.87 17.70
C ILE A 70 -9.35 -30.51 17.73
N GLU A 71 -8.49 -31.51 17.93
CA GLU A 71 -7.04 -31.33 17.87
C GLU A 71 -6.57 -31.00 16.44
N MET A 72 -7.13 -31.68 15.43
CA MET A 72 -6.91 -31.34 14.03
C MET A 72 -7.34 -29.90 13.73
N ARG A 73 -8.51 -29.48 14.22
CA ARG A 73 -9.00 -28.11 14.07
C ARG A 73 -8.06 -27.08 14.71
N ARG A 74 -7.48 -27.38 15.87
CA ARG A 74 -6.47 -26.53 16.49
C ARG A 74 -5.23 -26.37 15.60
N ASN A 75 -4.77 -27.47 14.99
CA ASN A 75 -3.64 -27.42 14.07
C ASN A 75 -3.96 -26.59 12.81
N GLU A 76 -5.15 -26.75 12.24
CA GLU A 76 -5.63 -25.92 11.13
C GLU A 76 -5.66 -24.42 11.47
N GLN A 77 -6.10 -24.08 12.70
CA GLN A 77 -6.12 -22.70 13.18
C GLN A 77 -4.71 -22.12 13.31
N ILE A 78 -3.75 -22.90 13.83
CA ILE A 78 -2.34 -22.50 13.94
C ILE A 78 -1.75 -22.25 12.55
N GLU A 79 -1.96 -23.17 11.61
CA GLU A 79 -1.46 -23.02 10.23
C GLU A 79 -2.10 -21.83 9.51
N THR A 80 -3.40 -21.60 9.71
CA THR A 80 -4.10 -20.44 9.17
C THR A 80 -3.55 -19.14 9.76
N SER A 81 -3.29 -19.11 11.07
CA SER A 81 -2.69 -17.97 11.75
C SER A 81 -1.30 -17.63 11.19
N LYS A 82 -0.44 -18.64 10.96
CA LYS A 82 0.86 -18.45 10.31
C LYS A 82 0.72 -17.85 8.91
N LYS A 83 -0.20 -18.35 8.09
CA LYS A 83 -0.47 -17.81 6.74
C LYS A 83 -0.95 -16.36 6.78
N LEU A 84 -1.82 -16.02 7.75
CA LEU A 84 -2.28 -14.65 7.95
C LEU A 84 -1.13 -13.72 8.33
N SER A 85 -0.24 -14.15 9.24
CA SER A 85 0.95 -13.37 9.61
C SER A 85 1.89 -13.15 8.43
N LEU A 86 2.13 -14.16 7.60
CA LEU A 86 2.94 -14.02 6.38
C LEU A 86 2.31 -13.02 5.40
N SER A 87 1.00 -13.10 5.18
CA SER A 87 0.28 -12.16 4.32
C SER A 87 0.35 -10.74 4.85
N TYR A 88 0.19 -10.56 6.16
CA TYR A 88 0.33 -9.26 6.83
C TYR A 88 1.73 -8.67 6.62
N ASN A 89 2.78 -9.46 6.87
CA ASN A 89 4.16 -9.01 6.70
C ASN A 89 4.44 -8.62 5.24
N PHE A 90 3.95 -9.41 4.27
CA PHE A 90 4.09 -9.08 2.86
C PHE A 90 3.43 -7.73 2.50
N VAL A 91 2.23 -7.47 3.00
CA VAL A 91 1.53 -6.19 2.77
C VAL A 91 2.30 -5.05 3.44
N GLN A 92 2.83 -5.27 4.65
CA GLN A 92 3.63 -4.29 5.36
C GLN A 92 4.91 -3.92 4.59
N ASP A 93 5.64 -4.92 4.09
CA ASP A 93 6.83 -4.71 3.26
C ASP A 93 6.51 -3.88 2.00
N LYS A 94 5.35 -4.14 1.37
CA LYS A 94 4.89 -3.37 0.20
C LYS A 94 4.56 -1.92 0.57
N ILE A 95 3.96 -1.68 1.73
CA ILE A 95 3.69 -0.34 2.24
C ILE A 95 5.01 0.41 2.48
N ASP A 96 5.99 -0.24 3.10
CA ASP A 96 7.26 0.41 3.41
C ASP A 96 8.10 0.66 2.14
N GLU A 97 8.03 -0.22 1.15
CA GLU A 97 8.58 0.02 -0.20
C GLU A 97 7.95 1.27 -0.85
N LEU A 98 6.63 1.44 -0.71
CA LEU A 98 5.91 2.60 -1.23
C LEU A 98 6.28 3.90 -0.51
N LYS A 99 6.49 3.86 0.82
CA LYS A 99 6.97 5.02 1.59
C LYS A 99 8.35 5.48 1.11
N LEU A 100 9.30 4.56 0.97
CA LEU A 100 10.64 4.87 0.46
C LEU A 100 10.60 5.47 -0.95
N LYS A 101 9.71 4.96 -1.81
CA LYS A 101 9.49 5.52 -3.15
C LYS A 101 8.91 6.93 -3.08
N ASN A 102 7.96 7.19 -2.18
CA ASN A 102 7.38 8.51 -1.98
C ASN A 102 8.44 9.52 -1.54
N GLU A 103 9.27 9.18 -0.54
CA GLU A 103 10.37 10.04 -0.08
C GLU A 103 11.34 10.40 -1.21
N LYS A 104 11.71 9.43 -2.05
CA LYS A 104 12.54 9.66 -3.23
C LYS A 104 11.89 10.64 -4.22
N ILE A 105 10.58 10.52 -4.45
CA ILE A 105 9.84 11.44 -5.33
C ILE A 105 9.78 12.84 -4.72
N SER A 106 9.43 12.96 -3.44
CA SER A 106 9.37 14.24 -2.73
C SER A 106 10.73 14.97 -2.74
N SER A 107 11.83 14.25 -2.49
CA SER A 107 13.19 14.80 -2.58
C SER A 107 13.51 15.32 -3.99
N ARG A 108 13.10 14.59 -5.03
CA ARG A 108 13.28 15.03 -6.42
C ARG A 108 12.49 16.28 -6.74
N ILE A 109 11.22 16.34 -6.35
CA ILE A 109 10.37 17.53 -6.54
C ILE A 109 11.01 18.73 -5.84
N TYR A 110 11.44 18.55 -4.59
CA TYR A 110 12.11 19.61 -3.83
C TYR A 110 13.38 20.13 -4.54
N ASN A 111 14.22 19.23 -5.06
CA ASN A 111 15.40 19.61 -5.82
C ASN A 111 15.06 20.38 -7.10
N LEU A 112 14.03 19.95 -7.84
CA LEU A 112 13.55 20.67 -9.03
C LEU A 112 13.07 22.07 -8.69
N VAL A 113 12.32 22.23 -7.58
CA VAL A 113 11.87 23.55 -7.10
C VAL A 113 13.06 24.45 -6.75
N ILE A 114 14.12 23.91 -6.13
CA ILE A 114 15.34 24.68 -5.85
C ILE A 114 15.99 25.17 -7.15
N ILE A 115 16.12 24.29 -8.15
CA ILE A 115 16.71 24.65 -9.46
C ILE A 115 15.88 25.74 -10.13
N TYR A 116 14.56 25.58 -10.15
CA TYR A 116 13.64 26.57 -10.70
C TYR A 116 13.79 27.93 -10.02
N ARG A 117 13.84 27.97 -8.68
CA ARG A 117 14.07 29.21 -7.91
C ARG A 117 15.41 29.85 -8.24
N LYS A 118 16.47 29.06 -8.46
CA LYS A 118 17.78 29.58 -8.90
C LYS A 118 17.70 30.22 -10.28
N ILE A 119 17.01 29.58 -11.24
CA ILE A 119 16.79 30.11 -12.59
C ILE A 119 16.06 31.45 -12.51
N ILE A 120 14.93 31.51 -11.79
CA ILE A 120 14.18 32.77 -11.58
C ILE A 120 15.08 33.85 -10.98
N LYS A 121 15.81 33.53 -9.91
CA LYS A 121 16.66 34.52 -9.24
C LYS A 121 17.78 35.04 -10.16
N SER A 122 18.37 34.17 -10.98
CA SER A 122 19.37 34.54 -11.98
C SER A 122 18.80 35.48 -13.04
N ILE A 123 17.65 35.12 -13.62
CA ILE A 123 16.93 35.94 -14.60
C ILE A 123 16.54 37.28 -13.98
N TYR A 124 15.89 37.27 -12.82
CA TYR A 124 15.43 38.47 -12.12
C TYR A 124 16.60 39.42 -11.78
N ASN A 125 17.72 38.90 -11.28
CA ASN A 125 18.90 39.72 -10.98
C ASN A 125 19.55 40.29 -12.26
N LYS A 126 19.50 39.59 -13.39
CA LYS A 126 20.04 40.05 -14.68
C LYS A 126 19.20 41.19 -15.27
N TYR A 127 17.87 41.06 -15.26
CA TYR A 127 16.98 42.08 -15.84
C TYR A 127 16.69 43.26 -14.90
N ARG A 128 16.93 43.13 -13.59
CA ARG A 128 16.85 44.27 -12.65
C ARG A 128 17.92 45.34 -12.89
N LEU A 129 19.06 44.99 -13.47
CA LEU A 129 20.12 45.95 -13.84
C LEU A 129 19.87 46.64 -15.19
N GLN A 130 18.88 46.17 -15.97
CA GLN A 130 18.38 46.83 -17.17
C GLN A 130 17.09 47.56 -16.85
N SER A 131 17.16 48.51 -15.91
CA SER A 131 16.09 49.48 -15.73
C SER A 131 16.07 50.42 -16.95
N ASN A 132 15.37 50.04 -18.01
CA ASN A 132 14.57 50.98 -18.79
C ASN A 132 13.68 50.37 -19.87
N ASP A 133 13.80 49.10 -20.26
CA ASP A 133 12.88 48.51 -21.23
C ASP A 133 12.77 47.01 -20.98
N CYS A 134 11.64 46.48 -20.51
CA CYS A 134 11.27 45.09 -20.81
C CYS A 134 9.88 44.66 -20.31
N ASN A 135 9.02 44.31 -21.27
CA ASN A 135 7.85 43.41 -21.15
C ASN A 135 8.15 42.07 -20.42
N ILE A 136 9.43 41.70 -20.26
CA ILE A 136 9.88 40.43 -19.68
C ILE A 136 9.65 40.37 -18.16
N ILE A 137 9.69 41.49 -17.42
CA ILE A 137 9.38 41.50 -15.98
C ILE A 137 7.92 41.14 -15.73
N ASP A 138 7.01 41.58 -16.61
CA ASP A 138 5.59 41.21 -16.56
C ASP A 138 5.35 39.74 -16.93
N GLU A 139 6.12 39.15 -17.84
CA GLU A 139 6.07 37.70 -18.10
C GLU A 139 6.62 36.87 -16.94
N ILE A 140 7.67 37.33 -16.26
CA ILE A 140 8.20 36.66 -15.06
C ILE A 140 7.21 36.74 -13.89
N ASN A 141 6.53 37.87 -13.71
CA ASN A 141 5.49 38.02 -12.69
C ASN A 141 4.25 37.17 -13.01
N LYS A 142 3.89 36.98 -14.29
CA LYS A 142 2.85 36.03 -14.72
C LYS A 142 3.24 34.56 -14.47
N LEU A 143 4.53 34.25 -14.47
CA LEU A 143 5.08 32.93 -14.14
C LEU A 143 5.24 32.67 -12.63
N ASN A 144 4.94 33.66 -11.78
CA ASN A 144 4.94 33.51 -10.32
C ASN A 144 3.73 32.67 -9.88
N ILE A 145 3.77 31.39 -10.23
CA ILE A 145 2.77 30.40 -9.85
C ILE A 145 2.98 30.14 -8.36
N GLU A 146 2.04 30.57 -7.53
CA GLU A 146 1.92 30.09 -6.16
C GLU A 146 1.93 28.55 -6.19
N ILE A 147 3.02 27.95 -5.74
CA ILE A 147 3.10 26.49 -5.58
C ILE A 147 2.22 26.16 -4.37
N ARG A 148 0.93 25.96 -4.61
CA ARG A 148 0.03 25.38 -3.61
C ARG A 148 0.46 23.94 -3.35
N ASN A 149 0.63 23.60 -2.07
CA ASN A 149 0.88 22.24 -1.60
C ASN A 149 -0.39 21.38 -1.71
N ASP A 150 -1.01 21.36 -2.89
CA ASP A 150 -2.18 20.52 -3.10
C ASP A 150 -1.73 19.06 -3.20
N PRO A 151 -2.41 18.13 -2.49
CA PRO A 151 -2.07 16.72 -2.57
C PRO A 151 -2.24 16.22 -4.01
N LEU A 152 -1.13 15.83 -4.64
CA LEU A 152 -1.10 15.23 -5.97
C LEU A 152 -1.88 13.92 -5.98
N GLN A 153 -3.14 13.96 -6.44
CA GLN A 153 -3.91 12.76 -6.72
C GLN A 153 -3.43 12.15 -8.05
N VAL A 154 -2.64 11.09 -7.96
CA VAL A 154 -2.09 10.41 -9.15
C VAL A 154 -3.09 9.36 -9.65
N PHE A 155 -3.85 9.71 -10.68
CA PHE A 155 -4.54 8.72 -11.52
C PHE A 155 -3.55 8.09 -12.53
N CYS A 156 -3.20 6.84 -12.26
CA CYS A 156 -2.81 5.77 -13.19
C CYS A 156 -1.58 5.90 -14.13
N LYS A 157 -0.80 6.99 -14.18
CA LYS A 157 0.35 7.12 -15.12
C LYS A 157 1.72 7.37 -14.46
N LYS A 158 2.02 6.66 -13.37
CA LYS A 158 3.24 6.85 -12.55
C LYS A 158 4.56 6.72 -13.33
N VAL A 159 4.68 5.75 -14.24
CA VAL A 159 5.92 5.53 -15.03
C VAL A 159 6.13 6.68 -16.02
N GLU A 160 5.06 7.13 -16.67
CA GLU A 160 5.10 8.27 -17.60
C GLU A 160 5.48 9.56 -16.86
N ILE A 161 4.96 9.77 -15.65
CA ILE A 161 5.32 10.93 -14.81
C ILE A 161 6.80 10.90 -14.44
N VAL A 162 7.34 9.75 -14.03
CA VAL A 162 8.77 9.64 -13.69
C VAL A 162 9.63 9.92 -14.92
N LYS A 163 9.26 9.39 -16.09
CA LYS A 163 9.97 9.63 -17.35
C LYS A 163 9.95 11.11 -17.73
N TYR A 164 8.78 11.74 -17.66
CA TYR A 164 8.60 13.16 -17.90
C TYR A 164 9.44 14.03 -16.95
N LEU A 165 9.50 13.67 -15.66
CA LEU A 165 10.33 14.40 -14.68
C LEU A 165 11.84 14.30 -14.99
N PHE A 166 12.30 13.17 -15.54
CA PHE A 166 13.69 13.03 -16.01
C PHE A 166 13.96 13.91 -17.24
N GLU A 167 13.08 13.85 -18.25
CA GLU A 167 13.19 14.68 -19.45
C GLU A 167 13.17 16.18 -19.10
N LEU A 168 12.29 16.59 -18.17
CA LEU A 168 12.22 17.96 -17.68
C LEU A 168 13.52 18.38 -16.98
N LYS A 169 14.09 17.53 -16.12
CA LYS A 169 15.35 17.80 -15.44
C LYS A 169 16.49 18.02 -16.45
N ASP A 170 16.62 17.13 -17.42
CA ASP A 170 17.71 17.19 -18.40
C ASP A 170 17.56 18.42 -19.30
N ASN A 171 16.33 18.74 -19.71
CA ASN A 171 16.02 19.98 -20.45
C ASN A 171 16.39 21.24 -19.65
N LEU A 172 16.08 21.28 -18.34
CA LEU A 172 16.42 22.41 -17.47
C LEU A 172 17.94 22.56 -17.27
N ILE A 173 18.68 21.44 -17.19
CA ILE A 173 20.14 21.46 -17.12
C ILE A 173 20.74 22.01 -18.42
N ASN A 174 20.26 21.55 -19.57
CA ASN A 174 20.72 22.03 -20.86
C ASN A 174 20.44 23.52 -21.04
N LEU A 175 19.23 23.98 -20.67
CA LEU A 175 18.89 25.39 -20.71
C LEU A 175 19.81 26.24 -19.82
N LEU A 176 20.13 25.75 -18.61
CA LEU A 176 21.05 26.43 -17.69
C LEU A 176 22.45 26.55 -18.30
N ASN A 177 22.96 25.49 -18.93
CA ASN A 177 24.27 25.51 -19.58
C ASN A 177 24.31 26.50 -20.75
N ASN A 178 23.28 26.50 -21.61
CA ASN A 178 23.19 27.43 -22.73
C ASN A 178 23.17 28.89 -22.25
N ILE A 179 22.40 29.19 -21.20
CA ILE A 179 22.36 30.54 -20.61
C ILE A 179 23.74 30.93 -20.06
N ASN A 180 24.46 30.01 -19.42
CA ASN A 180 25.81 30.28 -18.91
C ASN A 180 26.82 30.55 -20.03
N GLU A 181 26.75 29.80 -21.14
CA GLU A 181 27.61 30.01 -22.30
C GLU A 181 27.33 31.37 -22.97
N GLU A 182 26.07 31.74 -23.16
CA GLU A 182 25.70 33.05 -23.70
C GLU A 182 26.14 34.19 -22.78
N LEU A 183 26.04 34.01 -21.45
CA LEU A 183 26.54 34.97 -20.47
C LEU A 183 28.05 35.19 -20.61
N TYR A 184 28.82 34.10 -20.71
CA TYR A 184 30.27 34.17 -20.86
C TYR A 184 30.69 34.89 -22.15
N GLU A 185 30.05 34.58 -23.29
CA GLU A 185 30.33 35.25 -24.55
C GLU A 185 29.93 36.73 -24.54
N HIS A 186 28.86 37.09 -23.84
CA HIS A 186 28.45 38.48 -23.66
C HIS A 186 29.44 39.27 -22.78
N GLU A 187 29.89 38.70 -21.66
CA GLU A 187 30.92 39.29 -20.79
C GLU A 187 32.23 39.52 -21.55
N LYS A 188 32.63 38.55 -22.38
CA LYS A 188 33.80 38.66 -23.26
C LYS A 188 33.65 39.80 -24.27
N LYS A 189 32.47 39.94 -24.91
CA LYS A 189 32.18 41.05 -25.84
C LYS A 189 32.20 42.41 -25.14
N LEU A 190 31.62 42.51 -23.94
CA LEU A 190 31.66 43.73 -23.12
C LEU A 190 33.09 44.12 -22.74
N PHE A 191 33.91 43.14 -22.32
CA PHE A 191 35.31 43.36 -22.00
C PHE A 191 36.11 43.87 -23.21
N ILE A 192 35.89 43.29 -24.39
CA ILE A 192 36.51 43.75 -25.65
C ILE A 192 36.06 45.19 -25.96
N TYR A 193 34.76 45.48 -25.90
CA TYR A 193 34.21 46.81 -26.18
C TYR A 193 34.75 47.88 -25.22
N GLN A 194 34.83 47.56 -23.92
CA GLN A 194 35.39 48.46 -22.89
C GLN A 194 36.88 48.71 -23.07
N ASN A 195 37.64 47.74 -23.59
CA ASN A 195 39.07 47.93 -23.87
C ASN A 195 39.32 48.68 -25.18
N ILE A 196 38.51 48.47 -26.23
CA ILE A 196 38.62 49.21 -27.49
C ILE A 196 38.32 50.70 -27.26
N ASN A 197 37.31 51.03 -26.46
CA ASN A 197 36.96 52.42 -26.13
C ASN A 197 37.96 53.11 -25.17
N LYS A 198 38.99 52.43 -24.68
CA LYS A 198 40.11 53.04 -23.94
C LYS A 198 41.27 53.48 -24.85
N PHE A 199 41.27 53.07 -26.12
CA PHE A 199 42.31 53.40 -27.10
C PHE A 199 41.88 54.45 -28.14
N ILE A 200 40.69 55.03 -27.99
CA ILE A 200 40.18 56.19 -28.75
C ILE A 200 40.03 57.34 -27.77
#